data_AF-A0A7G8VM71-F1
#
_entry.id   AF-A0A7G8VM71-F1
#
_cell.length_a   1.000
_cell.length_b   1.000
_cell.length_c   1.000
_cell.angle_alpha   90.00
_cell.angle_beta   90.00
_cell.angle_gamma   90.00
#
_symmetry.space_group_name_H-M   'P 1'
#
loop_
_entity.id
_entity.type
_entity.pdbx_description
1 polymer ?
#
loop_
_entity_poly.entity_id
_entity_poly.type
_entity_poly.pdbx_seq_one_letter_code
_entity_poly.pdbx_strand_id
1 'polypeptide(L)'
;MSADDNKGSAQVLRALRMVTCLAAEPLRGLSNKDLAEALHVPPSYITRTAESLVEAGWVMKDETTGRFRIAREAARVGIKTMAALDQHEKQLAEVRRNFTITD
;
A
#
# COMPACT_ATOMS: atom_id res chain seq x y z
N MET A 1 -7.87 0.70 -27.33
CA MET A 1 -7.39 0.01 -26.12
C MET A 1 -7.67 -1.46 -26.29
N SER A 2 -6.63 -2.29 -26.33
CA SER A 2 -6.78 -3.72 -26.62
C SER A 2 -7.27 -4.47 -25.38
N ALA A 3 -7.91 -5.63 -25.58
CA ALA A 3 -8.46 -6.44 -24.48
C ALA A 3 -7.39 -6.87 -23.45
N ASP A 4 -6.11 -6.93 -23.84
CA ASP A 4 -5.00 -7.21 -22.94
C ASP A 4 -4.57 -6.00 -22.09
N ASP A 5 -4.72 -4.76 -22.57
CA ASP A 5 -4.50 -3.55 -21.75
C ASP A 5 -5.47 -3.52 -20.55
N ASN A 6 -6.69 -4.04 -20.76
CA ASN A 6 -7.74 -4.06 -19.74
C ASN A 6 -7.51 -5.13 -18.64
N LYS A 7 -6.74 -6.18 -18.93
CA LYS A 7 -6.38 -7.20 -17.92
C LYS A 7 -5.28 -6.70 -16.99
N GLY A 8 -4.31 -5.96 -17.54
CA GLY A 8 -3.24 -5.32 -16.78
C GLY A 8 -3.79 -4.32 -15.76
N SER A 9 -4.70 -3.44 -16.19
CA SER A 9 -5.35 -2.47 -15.31
C SER A 9 -6.15 -3.13 -14.17
N ALA A 10 -6.90 -4.20 -14.47
CA ALA A 10 -7.68 -4.93 -13.46
C ALA A 10 -6.80 -5.61 -12.39
N GLN A 11 -5.62 -6.11 -12.75
CA GLN A 11 -4.68 -6.67 -11.78
C GLN A 11 -4.03 -5.59 -10.90
N VAL A 12 -3.66 -4.45 -11.49
CA VAL A 12 -3.09 -3.31 -10.74
C VAL A 12 -4.09 -2.79 -9.71
N LEU A 13 -5.35 -2.57 -10.12
CA LEU A 13 -6.40 -2.10 -9.20
C LEU A 13 -6.65 -3.09 -8.06
N ARG A 14 -6.60 -4.40 -8.33
CA ARG A 14 -6.72 -5.45 -7.30
C ARG A 14 -5.54 -5.44 -6.34
N ALA A 15 -4.33 -5.26 -6.85
CA ALA A 15 -3.13 -5.17 -6.03
C ALA A 15 -3.20 -4.00 -5.05
N LEU A 16 -3.62 -2.82 -5.52
CA LEU A 16 -3.82 -1.65 -4.67
C LEU A 16 -4.89 -1.91 -3.60
N ARG A 17 -6.04 -2.48 -3.98
CA ARG A 17 -7.10 -2.86 -3.02
C ARG A 17 -6.62 -3.86 -1.98
N MET A 18 -5.86 -4.88 -2.40
CA MET A 18 -5.29 -5.88 -1.50
C MET A 18 -4.35 -5.25 -0.47
N VAL A 19 -3.46 -4.34 -0.91
CA VAL A 19 -2.57 -3.60 0.00
C VAL A 19 -3.37 -2.76 1.00
N THR A 20 -4.42 -2.09 0.56
CA THR A 20 -5.31 -1.32 1.46
C THR A 20 -6.00 -2.21 2.49
N CYS A 21 -6.52 -3.38 2.10
CA CYS A 21 -7.12 -4.34 3.03
C CYS A 21 -6.10 -4.85 4.07
N LEU A 22 -4.89 -5.17 3.64
CA LEU A 22 -3.83 -5.64 4.53
C LEU A 22 -3.33 -4.56 5.49
N ALA A 23 -3.35 -3.30 5.08
CA ALA A 23 -2.99 -2.16 5.93
C ALA A 23 -3.93 -1.99 7.13
N ALA A 24 -5.20 -2.43 7.02
CA ALA A 24 -6.15 -2.38 8.13
C ALA A 24 -5.87 -3.43 9.22
N GLU A 25 -5.13 -4.50 8.90
CA GLU A 25 -4.85 -5.64 9.77
C GLU A 25 -3.36 -6.04 9.74
N PRO A 26 -2.43 -5.12 10.05
CA PRO A 26 -1.00 -5.30 9.76
C PRO A 26 -0.35 -6.41 10.59
N LEU A 27 -0.87 -6.68 11.80
CA LEU A 27 -0.32 -7.69 12.71
C LEU A 27 -0.88 -9.08 12.43
N ARG A 28 -2.21 -9.20 12.34
CA ARG A 28 -2.92 -10.47 12.16
C ARG A 28 -2.79 -11.01 10.74
N GLY A 29 -2.84 -10.12 9.75
CA GLY A 29 -2.91 -10.50 8.35
C GLY A 29 -4.22 -11.18 7.95
N LEU A 30 -4.37 -11.37 6.65
CA LEU A 30 -5.58 -11.91 6.03
C LEU A 30 -5.26 -13.20 5.28
N SER A 31 -6.15 -14.18 5.38
CA SER A 31 -6.04 -15.42 4.59
C SER A 31 -6.47 -15.17 3.14
N ASN A 32 -6.18 -16.12 2.25
CA ASN A 32 -6.69 -16.09 0.87
C ASN A 32 -8.23 -15.98 0.82
N LYS A 33 -8.93 -16.65 1.75
CA LYS A 33 -10.40 -16.60 1.83
C LYS A 33 -10.87 -15.19 2.23
N ASP A 34 -10.27 -14.63 3.29
CA ASP A 34 -10.61 -13.29 3.79
C ASP A 34 -10.42 -12.23 2.68
N LEU A 35 -9.33 -12.33 1.93
CA LEU A 35 -9.03 -11.42 0.82
C LEU A 35 -9.96 -11.64 -0.39
N ALA A 36 -10.24 -12.89 -0.75
CA ALA A 36 -11.16 -13.19 -1.86
C ALA A 36 -12.57 -12.65 -1.58
N GLU A 37 -13.03 -12.79 -0.35
CA GLU A 37 -14.31 -12.25 0.13
C GLU A 37 -14.30 -10.72 0.12
N ALA A 38 -13.29 -10.08 0.72
CA ALA A 38 -13.19 -8.63 0.80
C ALA A 38 -13.05 -7.94 -0.57
N LEU A 39 -12.38 -8.58 -1.53
CA LEU A 39 -12.16 -8.03 -2.88
C LEU A 39 -13.21 -8.49 -3.89
N HIS A 40 -14.11 -9.40 -3.52
CA HIS A 40 -15.10 -10.02 -4.40
C HIS A 40 -14.50 -10.63 -5.67
N VAL A 41 -13.43 -11.42 -5.50
CA VAL A 41 -12.71 -12.10 -6.60
C VAL A 41 -12.45 -13.56 -6.29
N PRO A 42 -12.24 -14.42 -7.31
CA PRO A 42 -11.86 -15.80 -7.09
C PRO A 42 -10.53 -15.92 -6.30
N PRO A 43 -10.36 -16.92 -5.42
CA PRO A 43 -9.13 -17.09 -4.64
C PRO A 43 -7.85 -17.20 -5.48
N SER A 44 -7.92 -17.76 -6.69
CA SER A 44 -6.77 -17.84 -7.62
C SER A 44 -6.25 -16.45 -8.04
N TYR A 45 -7.11 -15.44 -8.06
CA TYR A 45 -6.74 -14.06 -8.37
C TYR A 45 -5.98 -13.41 -7.21
N ILE A 46 -6.25 -13.84 -5.96
CA ILE A 46 -5.53 -13.38 -4.79
C ILE A 46 -4.12 -13.94 -4.81
N THR A 47 -3.93 -15.25 -5.00
CA THR A 47 -2.60 -15.87 -5.03
C THR A 47 -1.69 -15.21 -6.06
N ARG A 48 -2.17 -15.03 -7.31
CA ARG A 48 -1.39 -14.38 -8.37
C ARG A 48 -1.02 -12.93 -8.04
N THR A 49 -1.96 -12.19 -7.45
CA THR A 49 -1.69 -10.80 -7.05
C THR A 49 -0.73 -10.73 -5.86
N ALA A 50 -0.87 -11.65 -4.91
CA ALA A 50 -0.01 -11.74 -3.74
C ALA A 50 1.43 -12.07 -4.14
N GLU A 51 1.64 -12.98 -5.09
CA GLU A 51 2.97 -13.30 -5.64
C GLU A 51 3.67 -12.05 -6.17
N SER A 52 2.99 -11.26 -7.04
CA SER A 52 3.57 -10.01 -7.57
C SER A 52 3.86 -8.99 -6.47
N LEU A 53 3.00 -8.89 -5.44
CA LEU A 53 3.21 -7.97 -4.33
C LEU A 53 4.30 -8.42 -3.36
N VAL A 54 4.49 -9.73 -3.20
CA VAL A 54 5.60 -10.32 -2.42
C VAL A 54 6.92 -10.08 -3.13
N GLU A 55 6.97 -10.32 -4.43
CA GLU A 55 8.15 -10.02 -5.26
C GLU A 55 8.52 -8.53 -5.19
N ALA A 56 7.53 -7.64 -5.22
CA ALA A 56 7.75 -6.21 -5.05
C ALA A 56 8.16 -5.80 -3.61
N GLY A 57 8.05 -6.69 -2.63
CA GLY A 57 8.33 -6.41 -1.22
C GLY A 57 7.25 -5.60 -0.49
N TRP A 58 6.03 -5.54 -1.05
CA TRP A 58 4.89 -4.80 -0.49
C TRP A 58 4.01 -5.65 0.42
N VAL A 59 4.01 -6.96 0.20
CA VAL A 59 3.28 -7.95 0.98
C VAL A 59 4.26 -9.03 1.42
N MET A 60 4.00 -9.65 2.57
CA MET A 60 4.71 -10.83 3.03
C MET A 60 3.71 -11.94 3.36
N LYS A 61 4.10 -13.18 3.11
CA LYS A 61 3.34 -14.37 3.51
C LYS A 61 3.97 -14.94 4.77
N ASP A 62 3.14 -15.24 5.75
CA ASP A 62 3.54 -16.04 6.91
C ASP A 62 3.50 -17.51 6.51
N GLU A 63 4.66 -18.17 6.53
CA GLU A 63 4.78 -19.59 6.14
C GLU A 63 4.14 -20.55 7.15
N THR A 64 3.96 -20.14 8.42
CA THR A 64 3.33 -20.98 9.44
C THR A 64 1.82 -20.91 9.35
N THR A 65 1.25 -19.71 9.18
CA THR A 65 -0.21 -19.50 9.17
C THR A 65 -0.81 -19.41 7.77
N GLY A 66 0.01 -19.23 6.73
CA GLY A 66 -0.42 -19.01 5.35
C GLY A 66 -1.08 -17.65 5.11
N ARG A 67 -1.08 -16.75 6.10
CA ARG A 67 -1.71 -15.41 6.01
C ARG A 67 -0.78 -14.39 5.35
N PHE A 68 -1.37 -13.44 4.65
CA PHE A 68 -0.67 -12.31 4.05
C PHE A 68 -0.70 -11.11 4.99
N ARG A 69 0.39 -10.35 5.02
CA ARG A 69 0.54 -9.11 5.79
C ARG A 69 1.18 -8.03 4.94
N ILE A 70 0.92 -6.77 5.29
CA ILE A 70 1.62 -5.65 4.67
C ILE A 70 3.10 -5.67 5.08
N ALA A 71 3.99 -5.48 4.12
CA ALA A 71 5.42 -5.42 4.38
C ALA A 71 5.88 -3.98 4.64
N ARG A 72 7.09 -3.86 5.18
CA ARG A 72 7.68 -2.56 5.57
C ARG A 72 7.75 -1.57 4.42
N GLU A 73 8.05 -2.00 3.20
CA GLU A 73 8.23 -1.08 2.08
C GLU A 73 6.93 -0.40 1.66
N ALA A 74 5.80 -1.11 1.70
CA ALA A 74 4.50 -0.50 1.47
C ALA A 74 4.18 0.59 2.51
N ALA A 75 4.47 0.33 3.80
CA ALA A 75 4.28 1.33 4.86
C ALA A 75 5.19 2.55 4.71
N ARG A 76 6.44 2.35 4.23
CA ARG A 76 7.42 3.43 4.03
C ARG A 76 6.97 4.49 3.04
N VAL A 77 6.14 4.15 2.06
CA VAL A 77 5.61 5.13 1.10
C VAL A 77 4.85 6.23 1.84
N GLY A 78 3.87 5.86 2.67
CA GLY A 78 3.09 6.83 3.44
C GLY A 78 3.94 7.62 4.44
N ILE A 79 4.87 6.95 5.14
CA ILE A 79 5.78 7.60 6.09
C ILE A 79 6.65 8.66 5.40
N LYS A 80 7.22 8.36 4.23
CA LYS A 80 8.03 9.31 3.46
C LYS A 80 7.20 10.51 3.00
N THR A 81 5.96 10.28 2.53
CA THR A 81 5.06 11.36 2.14
C THR A 81 4.75 12.29 3.31
N MET A 82 4.39 11.74 4.47
CA MET A 82 4.10 12.54 5.67
C MET A 82 5.34 13.32 6.14
N ALA A 83 6.52 12.69 6.18
CA ALA A 83 7.75 13.37 6.55
C ALA A 83 8.11 14.54 5.62
N ALA A 84 7.81 14.43 4.31
CA ALA A 84 8.02 15.51 3.36
C ALA A 84 7.06 16.69 3.62
N LEU A 85 5.80 16.40 3.94
CA LEU A 85 4.82 17.44 4.32
C LEU A 85 5.26 18.19 5.57
N ASP A 86 5.70 17.48 6.61
CA ASP A 86 6.21 18.08 7.85
C ASP A 86 7.43 18.98 7.61
N GLN A 87 8.30 18.60 6.67
CA GLN A 87 9.45 19.41 6.27
C GLN A 87 9.01 20.71 5.59
N HIS A 88 8.03 20.64 4.70
CA HIS A 88 7.50 21.82 4.01
C HIS A 88 6.75 22.76 4.94
N GLU A 89 6.04 22.25 5.95
CA GLU A 89 5.42 23.08 6.97
C GLU A 89 6.47 23.91 7.74
N LYS A 90 7.59 23.29 8.12
CA LYS A 90 8.72 23.98 8.78
C LYS A 90 9.31 25.08 7.90
N GLN A 91 9.52 24.80 6.62
CA GLN A 91 10.02 25.80 5.66
C GLN A 91 9.05 27.00 5.54
N LEU A 92 7.75 26.74 5.47
CA LEU A 92 6.75 27.80 5.40
C LEU A 92 6.72 28.64 6.68
N ALA A 93 6.84 28.00 7.86
CA ALA A 93 6.91 28.70 9.14
C ALA A 93 8.14 29.61 9.24
N GLU A 94 9.31 29.15 8.76
CA GLU A 94 10.54 29.93 8.71
C GLU A 94 10.40 31.16 7.81
N VAL A 95 9.90 30.96 6.58
CA VAL A 95 9.64 32.06 5.64
C VAL A 95 8.70 33.09 6.26
N ARG A 96 7.59 32.67 6.87
CA ARG A 96 6.65 33.58 7.54
C ARG A 96 7.32 34.39 8.65
N ARG A 97 8.11 33.74 9.51
CA ARG A 97 8.86 34.40 10.59
C ARG A 97 9.79 35.48 10.05
N ASN A 98 10.49 35.20 8.95
CA ASN A 98 11.40 36.16 8.34
C ASN A 98 10.66 37.39 7.79
N PHE A 99 9.41 37.24 7.32
CA PHE A 99 8.59 38.37 6.88
C PHE A 99 7.96 39.19 8.03
N THR A 100 7.78 38.62 9.22
CA THR A 100 7.27 39.34 10.41
C THR A 100 8.36 39.97 11.26
N ILE A 101 9.61 39.56 11.11
CA ILE A 101 10.77 40.29 11.64
C ILE A 101 11.07 41.41 10.64
N THR A 102 10.29 42.49 10.72
CA THR A 102 10.69 43.78 10.14
C THR A 102 11.57 44.48 11.17
N ASP A 103 12.71 45.02 10.71
CA ASP A 103 13.67 45.82 11.51
C ASP A 103 13.00 46.93 12.35
#